data_AF-M0HU39-F1
#
_entry.id   AF-M0HU39-F1
#
_cell.length_a   1.000
_cell.length_b   1.000
_cell.length_c   1.000
_cell.angle_alpha   90.00
_cell.angle_beta   90.00
_cell.angle_gamma   90.00
#
_symmetry.space_group_name_H-M   'P 1'
#
loop_
_entity.id
_entity.type
_entity.pdbx_description
1 polymer ?
#
loop_
_entity_poly.entity_id
_entity_poly.type
_entity_poly.pdbx_seq_one_letter_code
_entity_poly.pdbx_strand_id
1 'polypeptide(L)'
;MNFTGTNLSGTRFVDATFKKPSSGNQNTTFSDSNCAGTNFIDADFNTPPIFEGTQFDRSTQLCRNLIDARLNNADLSETEFTDLTLTGANLKEANLSSAEIEADFTNADLSNIYAFDADLSNSKLERAVLDGANLQSADLRGAKIHSAVISDAVIDHDTKFDRISPYEEMAREERNLDSKIEHINRAIWSYNSLSRLSKENALSKQAQQYYIKEKDLKRKLSWLELCGPVSSSSDGRVGTIKAKIDQFLNILAVSGTSERQFRTRFVSQCRLLLKSLKAEISRRTIKYGEGHWNVLFSLGVVTLLYSLIYPIWGIQQGNKVLRYSVTLNGILSGDLYIDWEIWVNSIYFSVVTFTTLGYGDIQPVGFAKYIAASEAVIGASLMALLVFVLGRRATW
;
A
#
# COMPACT_ATOMS: atom_id res chain seq x y z
N MET A 1 -34.97 -31.45 -18.41
CA MET A 1 -36.34 -30.94 -18.61
C MET A 1 -36.25 -29.42 -18.71
N ASN A 2 -37.21 -28.74 -19.33
CA ASN A 2 -37.29 -27.28 -19.30
C ASN A 2 -38.00 -26.86 -18.01
N PHE A 3 -37.31 -26.13 -17.14
CA PHE A 3 -37.78 -25.65 -15.85
C PHE A 3 -38.14 -24.16 -15.88
N THR A 4 -38.37 -23.62 -17.06
CA THR A 4 -38.78 -22.23 -17.26
C THR A 4 -40.06 -21.91 -16.48
N GLY A 5 -39.98 -20.92 -15.59
CA GLY A 5 -41.07 -20.45 -14.73
C GLY A 5 -41.46 -21.42 -13.60
N THR A 6 -40.68 -22.48 -13.37
CA THR A 6 -41.01 -23.45 -12.32
C THR A 6 -40.54 -22.98 -10.94
N ASN A 7 -41.44 -23.11 -9.97
CA ASN A 7 -41.11 -22.95 -8.57
C ASN A 7 -40.70 -24.31 -8.00
N LEU A 8 -39.41 -24.49 -7.76
CA LEU A 8 -38.83 -25.71 -7.20
C LEU A 8 -38.41 -25.51 -5.73
N SER A 9 -39.01 -24.54 -5.04
CA SER A 9 -38.69 -24.25 -3.63
C SER A 9 -39.02 -25.40 -2.69
N GLY A 10 -38.27 -25.51 -1.59
CA GLY A 10 -38.45 -26.53 -0.55
C GLY A 10 -38.30 -27.97 -1.03
N THR A 11 -37.75 -28.18 -2.23
CA THR A 11 -37.67 -29.49 -2.87
C THR A 11 -36.32 -30.14 -2.63
N ARG A 12 -36.26 -31.47 -2.60
CA ARG A 12 -35.02 -32.24 -2.45
C ARG A 12 -34.52 -32.74 -3.81
N PHE A 13 -33.36 -32.26 -4.26
CA PHE A 13 -32.69 -32.56 -5.53
C PHE A 13 -31.40 -33.38 -5.35
N VAL A 14 -31.30 -34.15 -4.27
CA VAL A 14 -30.07 -34.87 -3.94
C VAL A 14 -29.64 -35.79 -5.09
N ASP A 15 -28.39 -35.65 -5.52
CA ASP A 15 -27.77 -36.35 -6.66
C ASP A 15 -28.49 -36.17 -8.02
N ALA A 16 -29.35 -35.15 -8.14
CA ALA A 16 -30.04 -34.87 -9.39
C ALA A 16 -29.11 -34.27 -10.44
N THR A 17 -29.38 -34.52 -11.73
CA THR A 17 -28.64 -33.89 -12.84
C THR A 17 -29.57 -32.98 -13.65
N PHE A 18 -29.26 -31.69 -13.67
CA PHE A 18 -29.93 -30.68 -14.48
C PHE A 18 -29.18 -30.50 -15.79
N LYS A 19 -29.73 -31.08 -16.87
CA LYS A 19 -29.20 -30.93 -18.23
C LYS A 19 -29.76 -29.70 -18.92
N LYS A 20 -28.97 -29.12 -19.83
CA LYS A 20 -29.36 -28.01 -20.70
C LYS A 20 -30.72 -28.25 -21.36
N PRO A 21 -31.76 -27.44 -21.06
CA PRO A 21 -32.97 -27.45 -21.85
C PRO A 21 -32.69 -26.75 -23.19
N SER A 22 -33.35 -27.20 -24.25
CA SER A 22 -33.24 -26.62 -25.59
C SER A 22 -33.64 -25.14 -25.71
N SER A 23 -34.26 -24.56 -24.67
CA SER A 23 -34.69 -23.15 -24.59
C SER A 23 -34.11 -22.39 -23.39
N GLY A 24 -33.19 -23.01 -22.63
CA GLY A 24 -32.67 -22.50 -21.35
C GLY A 24 -33.74 -22.44 -20.25
N ASN A 25 -33.30 -22.39 -18.99
CA ASN A 25 -34.19 -22.25 -17.84
C ASN A 25 -34.36 -20.76 -17.53
N GLN A 26 -35.57 -20.22 -17.65
CA GLN A 26 -35.90 -18.84 -17.25
C GLN A 26 -36.67 -18.83 -15.93
N ASN A 27 -36.44 -17.86 -15.06
CA ASN A 27 -37.16 -17.65 -13.79
C ASN A 27 -37.32 -18.91 -12.93
N THR A 28 -36.27 -19.74 -12.84
CA THR A 28 -36.28 -20.95 -12.02
C THR A 28 -35.81 -20.61 -10.60
N THR A 29 -36.59 -21.02 -9.61
CA THR A 29 -36.24 -20.89 -8.19
C THR A 29 -36.04 -22.25 -7.55
N PHE A 30 -34.98 -22.36 -6.76
CA PHE A 30 -34.60 -23.47 -5.89
C PHE A 30 -34.59 -23.02 -4.42
N SER A 31 -35.36 -21.98 -4.08
CA SER A 31 -35.33 -21.40 -2.73
C SER A 31 -35.62 -22.44 -1.65
N ASP A 32 -34.84 -22.46 -0.57
CA ASP A 32 -34.99 -23.41 0.55
C ASP A 32 -34.90 -24.90 0.14
N SER A 33 -34.34 -25.18 -1.04
CA SER A 33 -34.19 -26.54 -1.55
C SER A 33 -32.88 -27.18 -1.10
N ASN A 34 -32.86 -28.51 -1.06
CA ASN A 34 -31.64 -29.28 -0.83
C ASN A 34 -31.08 -29.75 -2.17
N CYS A 35 -29.95 -29.17 -2.57
CA CYS A 35 -29.26 -29.43 -3.84
C CYS A 35 -27.89 -30.11 -3.62
N ALA A 36 -27.75 -30.86 -2.51
CA ALA A 36 -26.57 -31.66 -2.22
C ALA A 36 -26.32 -32.69 -3.35
N GLY A 37 -25.10 -32.77 -3.88
CA GLY A 37 -24.76 -33.66 -5.00
C GLY A 37 -25.42 -33.31 -6.34
N THR A 38 -26.18 -32.22 -6.41
CA THR A 38 -26.84 -31.83 -7.65
C THR A 38 -25.82 -31.33 -8.68
N ASN A 39 -25.92 -31.83 -9.91
CA ASN A 39 -25.13 -31.37 -11.04
C ASN A 39 -25.91 -30.35 -11.88
N PHE A 40 -25.46 -29.10 -11.85
CA PHE A 40 -25.93 -27.96 -12.65
C PHE A 40 -24.94 -27.53 -13.75
N ILE A 41 -23.87 -28.28 -14.05
CA ILE A 41 -22.84 -27.87 -15.02
C ILE A 41 -23.44 -27.46 -16.36
N ASP A 42 -24.42 -28.25 -16.84
CA ASP A 42 -25.12 -28.02 -18.09
C ASP A 42 -26.42 -27.19 -17.91
N ALA A 43 -26.74 -26.75 -16.69
CA ALA A 43 -27.93 -25.95 -16.42
C ALA A 43 -27.70 -24.52 -16.95
N ASP A 44 -28.04 -24.32 -18.22
CA ASP A 44 -28.02 -23.01 -18.86
C ASP A 44 -29.21 -22.16 -18.37
N PHE A 45 -28.94 -21.20 -17.47
CA PHE A 45 -29.93 -20.26 -16.97
C PHE A 45 -29.92 -18.98 -17.82
N ASN A 46 -31.01 -18.74 -18.54
CA ASN A 46 -31.17 -17.54 -19.39
C ASN A 46 -31.50 -16.28 -18.56
N THR A 47 -31.87 -16.47 -17.30
CA THR A 47 -32.14 -15.41 -16.32
C THR A 47 -31.42 -15.79 -15.03
N PRO A 48 -31.04 -14.83 -14.17
CA PRO A 48 -30.37 -15.14 -12.92
C PRO A 48 -31.18 -16.14 -12.07
N PRO A 49 -30.60 -17.29 -11.69
CA PRO A 49 -31.30 -18.29 -10.89
C PRO A 49 -31.43 -17.83 -9.43
N ILE A 50 -32.48 -18.34 -8.76
CA ILE A 50 -32.73 -18.06 -7.34
C ILE A 50 -32.43 -19.31 -6.52
N PHE A 51 -31.40 -19.22 -5.69
CA PHE A 51 -30.88 -20.22 -4.76
C PHE A 51 -30.90 -19.70 -3.30
N GLU A 52 -31.87 -18.85 -2.98
CA GLU A 52 -32.04 -18.27 -1.64
C GLU A 52 -32.32 -19.37 -0.60
N GLY A 53 -31.52 -19.45 0.46
CA GLY A 53 -31.64 -20.51 1.48
C GLY A 53 -31.34 -21.92 0.99
N THR A 54 -30.85 -22.09 -0.25
CA THR A 54 -30.54 -23.40 -0.82
C THR A 54 -29.33 -24.02 -0.14
N GLN A 55 -29.40 -25.33 0.11
CA GLN A 55 -28.30 -26.12 0.65
C GLN A 55 -27.49 -26.75 -0.49
N PHE A 56 -26.19 -26.51 -0.50
CA PHE A 56 -25.22 -27.16 -1.34
C PHE A 56 -24.25 -27.97 -0.48
N ASP A 57 -23.56 -28.93 -1.08
CA ASP A 57 -22.49 -29.66 -0.43
C ASP A 57 -21.28 -29.80 -1.35
N ARG A 58 -20.21 -30.42 -0.85
CA ARG A 58 -18.99 -30.65 -1.62
C ARG A 58 -19.19 -31.38 -2.95
N SER A 59 -20.27 -32.15 -3.09
CA SER A 59 -20.56 -32.92 -4.31
C SER A 59 -21.44 -32.17 -5.31
N THR A 60 -22.01 -31.03 -4.93
CA THR A 60 -22.73 -30.14 -5.83
C THR A 60 -21.78 -29.61 -6.90
N GLN A 61 -22.24 -29.54 -8.15
CA GLN A 61 -21.52 -28.90 -9.25
C GLN A 61 -22.36 -27.76 -9.83
N LEU A 62 -21.91 -26.51 -9.73
CA LEU A 62 -22.63 -25.35 -10.25
C LEU A 62 -22.29 -25.06 -11.72
N CYS A 63 -23.22 -24.42 -12.43
CA CYS A 63 -22.92 -23.85 -13.74
C CYS A 63 -21.91 -22.69 -13.59
N ARG A 64 -21.01 -22.54 -14.58
CA ARG A 64 -19.96 -21.49 -14.53
C ARG A 64 -20.48 -20.06 -14.49
N ASN A 65 -21.69 -19.81 -15.02
CA ASN A 65 -22.27 -18.48 -15.10
C ASN A 65 -23.46 -18.34 -14.15
N LEU A 66 -23.27 -17.57 -13.08
CA LEU A 66 -24.25 -17.24 -12.06
C LEU A 66 -24.31 -15.71 -11.87
N ILE A 67 -24.17 -14.95 -12.96
CA ILE A 67 -24.30 -13.48 -12.94
C ILE A 67 -25.66 -13.10 -12.35
N ASP A 68 -25.64 -12.15 -11.42
CA ASP A 68 -26.81 -11.63 -10.70
C ASP A 68 -27.63 -12.70 -9.95
N ALA A 69 -27.09 -13.90 -9.74
CA ALA A 69 -27.78 -14.98 -9.03
C ALA A 69 -28.11 -14.58 -7.59
N ARG A 70 -29.24 -15.07 -7.07
CA ARG A 70 -29.65 -14.84 -5.69
C ARG A 70 -29.31 -16.05 -4.83
N LEU A 71 -28.31 -15.92 -3.97
CA LEU A 71 -27.76 -16.93 -3.07
C LEU A 71 -27.83 -16.46 -1.61
N ASN A 72 -28.69 -15.48 -1.31
CA ASN A 72 -28.80 -14.97 0.04
C ASN A 72 -29.27 -16.07 1.00
N ASN A 73 -28.66 -16.16 2.18
CA ASN A 73 -28.84 -17.25 3.15
C ASN A 73 -28.51 -18.67 2.63
N ALA A 74 -27.91 -18.83 1.45
CA ALA A 74 -27.55 -20.15 0.94
C ALA A 74 -26.47 -20.79 1.82
N ASP A 75 -26.53 -22.12 1.96
CA ASP A 75 -25.48 -22.90 2.60
C ASP A 75 -24.53 -23.45 1.53
N LEU A 76 -23.36 -22.83 1.44
CA LEU A 76 -22.25 -23.18 0.55
C LEU A 76 -21.07 -23.71 1.37
N SER A 77 -21.29 -24.12 2.63
CA SER A 77 -20.20 -24.62 3.48
C SER A 77 -19.58 -25.89 2.92
N GLU A 78 -18.26 -26.01 3.06
CA GLU A 78 -17.44 -27.12 2.56
C GLU A 78 -17.53 -27.40 1.05
N THR A 79 -18.12 -26.49 0.27
CA THR A 79 -18.21 -26.60 -1.19
C THR A 79 -16.87 -26.32 -1.86
N GLU A 80 -16.66 -26.88 -3.05
CA GLU A 80 -15.48 -26.65 -3.88
C GLU A 80 -15.92 -26.10 -5.24
N PHE A 81 -15.71 -24.80 -5.45
CA PHE A 81 -16.13 -24.10 -6.66
C PHE A 81 -15.02 -23.25 -7.26
N THR A 82 -14.49 -23.69 -8.39
CA THR A 82 -13.49 -22.95 -9.16
C THR A 82 -14.09 -22.40 -10.45
N ASP A 83 -13.58 -21.27 -10.94
CA ASP A 83 -13.98 -20.62 -12.20
C ASP A 83 -15.46 -20.20 -12.28
N LEU A 84 -16.10 -19.87 -11.15
CA LEU A 84 -17.47 -19.35 -11.16
C LEU A 84 -17.50 -17.85 -11.49
N THR A 85 -18.51 -17.43 -12.25
CA THR A 85 -18.84 -16.02 -12.45
C THR A 85 -20.07 -15.67 -11.61
N LEU A 86 -19.85 -14.95 -10.50
CA LEU A 86 -20.85 -14.48 -9.54
C LEU A 86 -20.94 -12.94 -9.56
N THR A 87 -20.61 -12.32 -10.70
CA THR A 87 -20.67 -10.86 -10.87
C THR A 87 -22.08 -10.37 -10.55
N GLY A 88 -22.19 -9.39 -9.64
CA GLY A 88 -23.48 -8.83 -9.22
C GLY A 88 -24.38 -9.77 -8.41
N ALA A 89 -23.93 -10.99 -8.10
CA ALA A 89 -24.71 -11.94 -7.32
C ALA A 89 -24.96 -11.43 -5.89
N ASN A 90 -26.08 -11.83 -5.31
CA ASN A 90 -26.42 -11.54 -3.92
C ASN A 90 -26.19 -12.79 -3.07
N LEU A 91 -25.13 -12.78 -2.27
CA LEU A 91 -24.75 -13.82 -1.31
C LEU A 91 -24.92 -13.33 0.14
N LYS A 92 -25.73 -12.30 0.38
CA LYS A 92 -25.91 -11.74 1.72
C LYS A 92 -26.30 -12.84 2.72
N GLU A 93 -25.62 -12.87 3.87
CA GLU A 93 -25.84 -13.84 4.95
C GLU A 93 -25.62 -15.31 4.55
N ALA A 94 -24.98 -15.59 3.41
CA ALA A 94 -24.64 -16.94 2.99
C ALA A 94 -23.55 -17.56 3.89
N ASN A 95 -23.61 -18.87 4.05
CA ASN A 95 -22.59 -19.65 4.75
C ASN A 95 -21.57 -20.20 3.76
N LEU A 96 -20.36 -19.67 3.76
CA LEU A 96 -19.20 -20.07 2.95
C LEU A 96 -18.13 -20.76 3.82
N SER A 97 -18.49 -21.21 5.02
CA SER A 97 -17.51 -21.70 6.00
C SER A 97 -16.79 -22.95 5.48
N SER A 98 -15.46 -22.95 5.57
CA SER A 98 -14.59 -23.99 5.03
C SER A 98 -14.80 -24.30 3.53
N ALA A 99 -15.40 -23.38 2.77
CA ALA A 99 -15.57 -23.53 1.33
C ALA A 99 -14.28 -23.15 0.59
N GLU A 100 -14.01 -23.83 -0.52
CA GLU A 100 -12.92 -23.51 -1.45
C GLU A 100 -13.50 -22.88 -2.70
N ILE A 101 -13.48 -21.55 -2.78
CA ILE A 101 -14.15 -20.79 -3.83
C ILE A 101 -13.20 -19.80 -4.51
N GLU A 102 -12.84 -20.11 -5.76
CA GLU A 102 -12.20 -19.18 -6.68
C GLU A 102 -13.23 -18.68 -7.71
N ALA A 103 -13.71 -17.45 -7.52
CA ALA A 103 -14.78 -16.89 -8.35
C ALA A 103 -14.62 -15.40 -8.66
N ASP A 104 -15.35 -14.96 -9.69
CA ASP A 104 -15.56 -13.56 -9.98
C ASP A 104 -16.77 -13.03 -9.19
N PHE A 105 -16.51 -12.38 -8.05
CA PHE A 105 -17.50 -11.71 -7.21
C PHE A 105 -17.58 -10.21 -7.50
N THR A 106 -17.17 -9.75 -8.69
CA THR A 106 -17.17 -8.30 -8.99
C THR A 106 -18.58 -7.72 -8.83
N ASN A 107 -18.73 -6.64 -8.04
CA ASN A 107 -20.03 -6.05 -7.66
C ASN A 107 -21.00 -6.96 -6.87
N ALA A 108 -20.56 -8.11 -6.37
CA ALA A 108 -21.43 -8.99 -5.58
C ALA A 108 -21.72 -8.39 -4.18
N ASP A 109 -22.87 -8.72 -3.62
CA ASP A 109 -23.21 -8.45 -2.22
C ASP A 109 -22.88 -9.69 -1.38
N LEU A 110 -21.79 -9.62 -0.63
CA LEU A 110 -21.30 -10.61 0.34
C LEU A 110 -21.45 -10.07 1.78
N SER A 111 -22.40 -9.17 2.04
CA SER A 111 -22.60 -8.61 3.37
C SER A 111 -22.98 -9.70 4.38
N ASN A 112 -22.41 -9.66 5.58
CA ASN A 112 -22.67 -10.59 6.68
C ASN A 112 -22.47 -12.08 6.34
N ILE A 113 -21.63 -12.42 5.36
CA ILE A 113 -21.31 -13.84 5.09
C ILE A 113 -20.57 -14.48 6.27
N TYR A 114 -20.73 -15.79 6.41
CA TYR A 114 -19.91 -16.62 7.29
C TYR A 114 -18.85 -17.34 6.46
N ALA A 115 -17.60 -16.89 6.50
CA ALA A 115 -16.51 -17.45 5.71
C ALA A 115 -15.32 -17.82 6.60
N PHE A 116 -15.59 -18.38 7.80
CA PHE A 116 -14.52 -18.88 8.65
C PHE A 116 -13.84 -20.07 7.97
N ASP A 117 -12.50 -20.11 8.01
CA ASP A 117 -11.68 -21.14 7.34
C ASP A 117 -11.92 -21.29 5.81
N ALA A 118 -12.58 -20.33 5.17
CA ALA A 118 -12.82 -20.37 3.72
C ALA A 118 -11.55 -20.07 2.92
N ASP A 119 -11.33 -20.77 1.82
CA ASP A 119 -10.35 -20.39 0.80
C ASP A 119 -11.05 -19.56 -0.28
N LEU A 120 -10.84 -18.24 -0.23
CA LEU A 120 -11.27 -17.27 -1.24
C LEU A 120 -10.07 -16.76 -2.06
N SER A 121 -9.00 -17.54 -2.13
CA SER A 121 -7.78 -17.15 -2.82
C SER A 121 -8.04 -16.94 -4.32
N ASN A 122 -7.29 -16.00 -4.91
CA ASN A 122 -7.40 -15.57 -6.31
C ASN A 122 -8.77 -15.02 -6.77
N SER A 123 -9.77 -15.00 -5.90
CA SER A 123 -11.09 -14.46 -6.21
C SER A 123 -11.06 -12.96 -6.53
N LYS A 124 -11.93 -12.55 -7.45
CA LYS A 124 -12.13 -11.13 -7.79
C LYS A 124 -13.24 -10.55 -6.93
N LEU A 125 -12.86 -9.74 -5.96
CA LEU A 125 -13.78 -9.07 -5.03
C LEU A 125 -13.88 -7.57 -5.36
N GLU A 126 -13.53 -7.15 -6.57
CA GLU A 126 -13.60 -5.75 -6.95
C GLU A 126 -15.01 -5.20 -6.80
N ARG A 127 -15.15 -4.11 -6.05
CA ARG A 127 -16.44 -3.44 -5.80
C ARG A 127 -17.48 -4.34 -5.11
N ALA A 128 -17.07 -5.49 -4.56
CA ALA A 128 -17.93 -6.32 -3.74
C ALA A 128 -18.22 -5.65 -2.39
N VAL A 129 -19.35 -6.00 -1.78
CA VAL A 129 -19.70 -5.55 -0.42
C VAL A 129 -19.47 -6.72 0.54
N LEU A 130 -18.56 -6.57 1.50
CA LEU A 130 -18.17 -7.54 2.52
C LEU A 130 -18.43 -6.97 3.93
N ASP A 131 -19.36 -6.01 4.04
CA ASP A 131 -19.64 -5.37 5.33
C ASP A 131 -20.17 -6.41 6.33
N GLY A 132 -19.58 -6.44 7.53
CA GLY A 132 -19.93 -7.42 8.57
C GLY A 132 -19.55 -8.88 8.27
N ALA A 133 -18.81 -9.15 7.20
CA ALA A 133 -18.38 -10.51 6.85
C ALA A 133 -17.47 -11.10 7.94
N ASN A 134 -17.70 -12.37 8.30
CA ASN A 134 -16.77 -13.11 9.15
C ASN A 134 -15.73 -13.82 8.27
N LEU A 135 -14.50 -13.32 8.28
CA LEU A 135 -13.35 -13.80 7.49
C LEU A 135 -12.25 -14.38 8.39
N GLN A 136 -12.58 -14.80 9.61
CA GLN A 136 -11.63 -15.40 10.55
C GLN A 136 -10.96 -16.64 9.93
N SER A 137 -9.63 -16.72 10.00
CA SER A 137 -8.84 -17.81 9.41
C SER A 137 -8.99 -18.03 7.89
N ALA A 138 -9.73 -17.15 7.19
CA ALA A 138 -9.94 -17.25 5.75
C ALA A 138 -8.65 -16.96 4.94
N ASP A 139 -8.53 -17.58 3.78
CA ASP A 139 -7.47 -17.31 2.83
C ASP A 139 -7.93 -16.37 1.72
N LEU A 140 -7.37 -15.17 1.67
CA LEU A 140 -7.60 -14.16 0.62
C LEU A 140 -6.29 -13.83 -0.12
N ARG A 141 -5.32 -14.75 -0.17
CA ARG A 141 -4.13 -14.57 -1.02
C ARG A 141 -4.53 -14.51 -2.48
N GLY A 142 -3.90 -13.66 -3.28
CA GLY A 142 -4.27 -13.42 -4.67
C GLY A 142 -5.57 -12.64 -4.89
N ALA A 143 -6.39 -12.47 -3.85
CA ALA A 143 -7.71 -11.86 -3.99
C ALA A 143 -7.62 -10.38 -4.38
N LYS A 144 -8.46 -9.98 -5.33
CA LYS A 144 -8.49 -8.63 -5.88
C LYS A 144 -9.60 -7.82 -5.25
N ILE A 145 -9.25 -6.96 -4.30
CA ILE A 145 -10.24 -6.25 -3.45
C ILE A 145 -10.49 -4.79 -3.85
N HIS A 146 -9.99 -4.31 -4.99
CA HIS A 146 -10.07 -2.87 -5.31
C HIS A 146 -11.51 -2.35 -5.29
N SER A 147 -11.73 -1.26 -4.55
CA SER A 147 -13.05 -0.63 -4.35
C SER A 147 -14.09 -1.50 -3.64
N ALA A 148 -13.69 -2.63 -3.03
CA ALA A 148 -14.56 -3.39 -2.14
C ALA A 148 -14.96 -2.57 -0.90
N VAL A 149 -16.14 -2.82 -0.35
CA VAL A 149 -16.55 -2.29 0.95
C VAL A 149 -16.32 -3.40 1.97
N ILE A 150 -15.47 -3.19 2.97
CA ILE A 150 -15.06 -4.23 3.94
C ILE A 150 -15.11 -3.62 5.35
N SER A 151 -16.20 -2.94 5.66
CA SER A 151 -16.42 -2.27 6.95
C SER A 151 -16.96 -3.28 7.95
N ASP A 152 -16.53 -3.23 9.21
CA ASP A 152 -17.01 -4.14 10.27
C ASP A 152 -16.78 -5.64 9.99
N ALA A 153 -15.98 -5.99 8.97
CA ALA A 153 -15.60 -7.36 8.73
C ALA A 153 -14.65 -7.85 9.83
N VAL A 154 -14.82 -9.10 10.24
CA VAL A 154 -14.03 -9.71 11.31
C VAL A 154 -12.89 -10.50 10.69
N ILE A 155 -11.65 -10.16 11.04
CA ILE A 155 -10.43 -10.88 10.67
C ILE A 155 -9.60 -11.15 11.91
N ASP A 156 -8.74 -12.17 11.85
CA ASP A 156 -7.83 -12.53 12.96
C ASP A 156 -6.37 -12.65 12.48
N HIS A 157 -5.52 -13.20 13.35
CA HIS A 157 -4.11 -13.42 13.02
C HIS A 157 -3.88 -14.50 11.95
N ASP A 158 -4.86 -15.38 11.77
CA ASP A 158 -4.79 -16.53 10.87
C ASP A 158 -5.41 -16.22 9.50
N THR A 159 -6.22 -15.15 9.38
CA THR A 159 -6.67 -14.61 8.09
C THR A 159 -5.46 -14.24 7.21
N LYS A 160 -5.38 -14.82 6.01
CA LYS A 160 -4.23 -14.66 5.11
C LYS A 160 -4.57 -13.66 4.01
N PHE A 161 -3.71 -12.66 3.87
CA PHE A 161 -3.67 -11.79 2.69
C PHE A 161 -2.26 -11.85 2.10
N ASP A 162 -2.14 -11.50 0.83
CA ASP A 162 -0.83 -11.49 0.20
C ASP A 162 0.14 -10.47 0.78
N ARG A 163 1.41 -10.87 0.76
CA ARG A 163 2.50 -9.95 1.08
C ARG A 163 2.64 -8.87 0.00
N ILE A 164 2.32 -9.16 -1.26
CA ILE A 164 2.38 -8.20 -2.36
C ILE A 164 0.98 -8.17 -2.98
N SER A 165 0.37 -6.99 -3.04
CA SER A 165 -0.93 -6.83 -3.69
C SER A 165 -0.86 -7.35 -5.14
N PRO A 166 -1.87 -8.10 -5.63
CA PRO A 166 -1.93 -8.53 -7.03
C PRO A 166 -1.78 -7.37 -8.02
N TYR A 167 -2.38 -6.22 -7.72
CA TYR A 167 -2.22 -5.00 -8.51
C TYR A 167 -0.77 -4.46 -8.56
N GLU A 168 0.05 -4.68 -7.53
CA GLU A 168 1.47 -4.31 -7.58
C GLU A 168 2.24 -5.22 -8.54
N GLU A 169 1.89 -6.51 -8.61
CA GLU A 169 2.48 -7.44 -9.58
C GLU A 169 2.07 -7.09 -11.01
N MET A 170 0.79 -6.81 -11.24
CA MET A 170 0.29 -6.30 -12.53
C MET A 170 1.04 -5.03 -12.97
N ALA A 171 1.29 -4.09 -12.05
CA ALA A 171 2.05 -2.87 -12.35
C ALA A 171 3.53 -3.11 -12.71
N ARG A 172 4.13 -4.23 -12.29
CA ARG A 172 5.52 -4.58 -12.63
C ARG A 172 5.63 -5.03 -14.08
N GLU A 173 4.66 -5.80 -14.54
CA GLU A 173 4.61 -6.37 -15.89
C GLU A 173 4.09 -5.38 -16.93
N GLU A 174 3.28 -4.41 -16.51
CA GLU A 174 2.69 -3.41 -17.40
C GLU A 174 3.72 -2.44 -18.00
N ARG A 175 3.63 -2.27 -19.33
CA ARG A 175 4.49 -1.40 -20.15
C ARG A 175 3.87 -0.03 -20.35
N ASN A 176 2.55 0.05 -20.44
CA ASN A 176 1.84 1.31 -20.60
C ASN A 176 1.89 2.11 -19.28
N LEU A 177 2.33 3.36 -19.34
CA LEU A 177 2.48 4.21 -18.15
C LEU A 177 1.14 4.48 -17.44
N ASP A 178 0.08 4.74 -18.19
CA ASP A 178 -1.24 5.07 -17.64
C ASP A 178 -1.84 3.86 -16.94
N SER A 179 -1.81 2.69 -17.59
CA SER A 179 -2.24 1.41 -16.99
C SER A 179 -1.41 1.07 -15.74
N LYS A 180 -0.10 1.34 -15.78
CA LYS A 180 0.80 1.11 -14.64
C LYS A 180 0.47 2.02 -13.47
N ILE A 181 0.19 3.30 -13.72
CA ILE A 181 -0.27 4.26 -12.70
C ILE A 181 -1.58 3.78 -12.09
N GLU A 182 -2.53 3.33 -12.92
CA GLU A 182 -3.80 2.80 -12.47
C GLU A 182 -3.63 1.57 -11.57
N HIS A 183 -2.83 0.58 -11.96
CA HIS A 183 -2.53 -0.57 -11.11
C HIS A 183 -1.86 -0.17 -9.77
N ILE A 184 -0.95 0.81 -9.78
CA ILE A 184 -0.37 1.34 -8.54
C ILE A 184 -1.43 2.00 -7.66
N ASN A 185 -2.37 2.76 -8.24
CA ASN A 185 -3.47 3.36 -7.49
C ASN A 185 -4.39 2.31 -6.86
N ARG A 186 -4.68 1.22 -7.58
CA ARG A 186 -5.45 0.08 -7.04
C ARG A 186 -4.73 -0.63 -5.90
N ALA A 187 -3.42 -0.81 -6.01
CA ALA A 187 -2.59 -1.36 -4.94
C ALA A 187 -2.55 -0.43 -3.71
N ILE A 188 -2.42 0.88 -3.91
CA ILE A 188 -2.48 1.90 -2.83
C ILE A 188 -3.83 1.82 -2.11
N TRP A 189 -4.92 1.75 -2.86
CA TRP A 189 -6.26 1.61 -2.29
C TRP A 189 -6.35 0.33 -1.45
N SER A 190 -5.86 -0.80 -1.98
CA SER A 190 -5.94 -2.11 -1.32
C SER A 190 -5.17 -2.12 0.00
N TYR A 191 -3.94 -1.60 0.01
CA TYR A 191 -3.17 -1.49 1.26
C TYR A 191 -3.80 -0.53 2.27
N ASN A 192 -4.45 0.55 1.82
CA ASN A 192 -5.16 1.45 2.73
C ASN A 192 -6.35 0.74 3.39
N SER A 193 -7.16 0.05 2.59
CA SER A 193 -8.32 -0.72 3.08
C SER A 193 -7.90 -1.82 4.06
N LEU A 194 -6.87 -2.60 3.72
CA LEU A 194 -6.32 -3.64 4.61
C LEU A 194 -5.73 -3.05 5.89
N SER A 195 -5.06 -1.89 5.81
CA SER A 195 -4.55 -1.20 6.99
C SER A 195 -5.66 -0.76 7.94
N ARG A 196 -6.80 -0.30 7.40
CA ARG A 196 -7.97 0.11 8.19
C ARG A 196 -8.63 -1.10 8.82
N LEU A 197 -8.93 -2.12 8.02
CA LEU A 197 -9.52 -3.39 8.48
C LEU A 197 -8.69 -4.03 9.59
N SER A 198 -7.37 -4.12 9.41
CA SER A 198 -6.45 -4.64 10.42
C SER A 198 -6.50 -3.82 11.71
N LYS A 199 -6.66 -2.49 11.62
CA LYS A 199 -6.73 -1.62 12.79
C LYS A 199 -8.06 -1.79 13.54
N GLU A 200 -9.16 -1.92 12.82
CA GLU A 200 -10.50 -2.18 13.37
C GLU A 200 -10.55 -3.51 14.12
N ASN A 201 -9.77 -4.50 13.66
CA ASN A 201 -9.63 -5.82 14.30
C ASN A 201 -8.47 -5.91 15.32
N ALA A 202 -7.90 -4.78 15.76
CA ALA A 202 -6.79 -4.72 16.72
C ALA A 202 -5.49 -5.45 16.28
N LEU A 203 -5.30 -5.72 14.99
CA LEU A 203 -4.11 -6.34 14.40
C LEU A 203 -3.03 -5.29 14.08
N SER A 204 -2.50 -4.64 15.14
CA SER A 204 -1.60 -3.47 15.04
C SER A 204 -0.39 -3.69 14.13
N LYS A 205 0.27 -4.85 14.21
CA LYS A 205 1.45 -5.20 13.40
C LYS A 205 1.12 -5.32 11.91
N GLN A 206 0.00 -5.94 11.56
CA GLN A 206 -0.43 -6.08 10.17
C GLN A 206 -0.85 -4.71 9.60
N ALA A 207 -1.63 -3.94 10.37
CA ALA A 207 -2.03 -2.59 10.01
C ALA A 207 -0.81 -1.70 9.68
N GLN A 208 0.21 -1.74 10.53
CA GLN A 208 1.46 -1.01 10.32
C GLN A 208 2.18 -1.43 9.02
N GLN A 209 2.23 -2.73 8.72
CA GLN A 209 2.88 -3.23 7.51
C GLN A 209 2.16 -2.72 6.25
N TYR A 210 0.83 -2.77 6.21
CA TYR A 210 0.05 -2.26 5.09
C TYR A 210 0.18 -0.74 4.95
N TYR A 211 0.16 0.00 6.05
CA TYR A 211 0.39 1.44 6.05
C TYR A 211 1.75 1.80 5.44
N ILE A 212 2.83 1.12 5.81
CA ILE A 212 4.15 1.37 5.24
C ILE A 212 4.17 1.07 3.73
N LYS A 213 3.56 -0.03 3.29
CA LYS A 213 3.45 -0.37 1.86
C LYS A 213 2.66 0.67 1.07
N GLU A 214 1.53 1.16 1.61
CA GLU A 214 0.76 2.26 1.03
C GLU A 214 1.65 3.50 0.82
N LYS A 215 2.41 3.91 1.84
CA LYS A 215 3.29 5.08 1.75
C LYS A 215 4.45 4.89 0.77
N ASP A 216 5.04 3.69 0.74
CA ASP A 216 6.09 3.36 -0.21
C ASP A 216 5.56 3.39 -1.66
N LEU A 217 4.35 2.90 -1.93
CA LEU A 217 3.73 3.01 -3.23
C LEU A 217 3.37 4.45 -3.60
N LYS A 218 2.77 5.25 -2.69
CA LYS A 218 2.49 6.68 -2.94
C LYS A 218 3.76 7.46 -3.29
N ARG A 219 4.88 7.13 -2.64
CA ARG A 219 6.20 7.69 -2.95
C ARG A 219 6.67 7.26 -4.34
N LYS A 220 6.61 5.97 -4.67
CA LYS A 220 6.98 5.44 -6.00
C LYS A 220 6.12 6.08 -7.09
N LEU A 221 4.81 6.21 -6.87
CA LEU A 221 3.88 6.87 -7.76
C LEU A 221 4.26 8.33 -8.00
N SER A 222 4.56 9.09 -6.93
CA SER A 222 4.97 10.49 -7.07
C SER A 222 6.25 10.64 -7.91
N TRP A 223 7.20 9.71 -7.76
CA TRP A 223 8.40 9.68 -8.59
C TRP A 223 8.11 9.25 -10.03
N LEU A 224 7.16 8.35 -10.25
CA LEU A 224 6.73 7.90 -11.57
C LEU A 224 5.98 9.01 -12.33
N GLU A 225 5.09 9.74 -11.65
CA GLU A 225 4.40 10.93 -12.16
C GLU A 225 5.38 12.05 -12.50
N LEU A 226 6.42 12.21 -11.67
CA LEU A 226 7.49 13.15 -11.94
C LEU A 226 8.25 12.67 -13.18
N CYS A 227 8.98 11.55 -13.12
CA CYS A 227 10.03 11.20 -14.10
C CYS A 227 9.63 10.24 -15.23
N GLY A 228 8.41 9.72 -15.23
CA GLY A 228 8.02 8.62 -16.09
C GLY A 228 8.72 7.30 -15.71
N PRO A 229 8.48 6.22 -16.48
CA PRO A 229 9.07 4.91 -16.22
C PRO A 229 10.55 4.95 -16.56
N VAL A 230 11.41 4.68 -15.57
CA VAL A 230 12.84 4.53 -15.79
C VAL A 230 13.09 3.09 -16.24
N SER A 231 13.51 2.89 -17.50
CA SER A 231 13.86 1.55 -18.00
C SER A 231 15.10 1.03 -17.29
N SER A 232 14.99 -0.18 -16.73
CA SER A 232 16.09 -0.86 -16.01
C SER A 232 17.07 -1.55 -16.94
N SER A 233 17.37 -0.98 -18.11
CA SER A 233 18.46 -1.49 -18.94
C SER A 233 19.69 -0.63 -18.69
N SER A 234 20.57 -1.17 -17.84
CA SER A 234 21.99 -0.83 -17.64
C SER A 234 22.45 0.27 -16.68
N ASP A 235 21.61 1.17 -16.15
CA ASP A 235 22.14 2.20 -15.24
C ASP A 235 21.30 2.36 -13.97
N GLY A 236 21.91 2.06 -12.82
CA GLY A 236 21.28 2.00 -11.50
C GLY A 236 20.78 3.35 -10.97
N ARG A 237 21.01 3.63 -9.68
CA ARG A 237 20.58 4.89 -9.02
C ARG A 237 20.96 6.17 -9.80
N VAL A 238 22.01 6.11 -10.61
CA VAL A 238 22.51 7.20 -11.46
C VAL A 238 21.56 7.50 -12.63
N GLY A 239 21.01 6.47 -13.30
CA GLY A 239 20.03 6.66 -14.39
C GLY A 239 18.75 7.36 -13.92
N THR A 240 18.33 7.10 -12.68
CA THR A 240 17.17 7.78 -12.08
C THR A 240 17.46 9.25 -11.78
N ILE A 241 18.69 9.60 -11.38
CA ILE A 241 19.08 10.99 -11.11
C ILE A 241 19.27 11.76 -12.42
N LYS A 242 19.86 11.12 -13.44
CA LYS A 242 20.03 11.71 -14.76
C LYS A 242 18.68 12.00 -15.42
N ALA A 243 17.74 11.04 -15.42
CA ALA A 243 16.38 11.26 -15.93
C ALA A 243 15.64 12.40 -15.21
N LYS A 244 15.82 12.53 -13.87
CA LYS A 244 15.27 13.65 -13.08
C LYS A 244 15.83 14.99 -13.54
N ILE A 245 17.14 15.06 -13.75
CA ILE A 245 17.84 16.28 -14.20
C ILE A 245 17.39 16.62 -15.62
N ASP A 246 17.40 15.65 -16.53
CA ASP A 246 17.05 15.85 -17.94
C ASP A 246 15.61 16.35 -18.09
N GLN A 247 14.67 15.82 -17.32
CA GLN A 247 13.29 16.29 -17.35
C GLN A 247 13.13 17.69 -16.78
N PHE A 248 13.85 18.03 -15.71
CA PHE A 248 13.85 19.38 -15.15
C PHE A 248 14.47 20.39 -16.12
N LEU A 249 15.57 20.00 -16.78
CA LEU A 249 16.21 20.80 -17.83
C LEU A 249 15.31 20.97 -19.04
N ASN A 250 14.56 19.95 -19.45
CA ASN A 250 13.59 20.05 -20.55
C ASN A 250 12.49 21.08 -20.26
N ILE A 251 12.04 21.21 -19.01
CA ILE A 251 11.07 22.27 -18.64
C ILE A 251 11.69 23.65 -18.84
N LEU A 252 12.97 23.83 -18.52
CA LEU A 252 13.71 25.08 -18.69
C LEU A 252 14.07 25.37 -20.16
N ALA A 253 14.24 24.32 -20.97
CA ALA A 253 14.70 24.41 -22.36
C ALA A 253 13.59 24.68 -23.39
N VAL A 254 12.30 24.60 -23.02
CA VAL A 254 11.19 24.86 -23.95
C VAL A 254 11.13 26.35 -24.28
N SER A 255 11.73 26.72 -25.42
CA SER A 255 11.59 28.03 -26.03
C SER A 255 10.25 28.13 -26.80
N GLY A 256 9.53 29.24 -26.64
CA GLY A 256 8.33 29.56 -27.45
C GLY A 256 6.96 29.30 -26.80
N THR A 257 6.87 28.87 -25.54
CA THR A 257 5.57 28.79 -24.83
C THR A 257 5.16 30.13 -24.22
N SER A 258 3.86 30.44 -24.21
CA SER A 258 3.34 31.61 -23.48
C SER A 258 3.78 31.58 -22.01
N GLU A 259 4.13 32.74 -21.44
CA GLU A 259 4.62 32.87 -20.05
C GLU A 259 3.67 32.21 -19.03
N ARG A 260 2.36 32.29 -19.30
CA ARG A 260 1.32 31.66 -18.47
C ARG A 260 1.39 30.13 -18.49
N GLN A 261 1.61 29.51 -19.65
CA GLN A 261 1.74 28.05 -19.78
C GLN A 261 3.06 27.52 -19.19
N PHE A 262 4.15 28.29 -19.32
CA PHE A 262 5.41 27.96 -18.67
C PHE A 262 5.26 27.95 -17.14
N ARG A 263 4.69 29.04 -16.57
CA ARG A 263 4.46 29.15 -15.13
C ARG A 263 3.61 28.01 -14.56
N THR A 264 2.51 27.64 -15.22
CA THR A 264 1.64 26.55 -14.73
C THR A 264 2.36 25.20 -14.73
N ARG A 265 3.10 24.89 -15.80
CA ARG A 265 3.91 23.65 -15.89
C ARG A 265 5.02 23.62 -14.85
N PHE A 266 5.78 24.71 -14.72
CA PHE A 266 6.87 24.83 -13.74
C PHE A 266 6.36 24.64 -12.31
N VAL A 267 5.28 25.34 -11.93
CA VAL A 267 4.69 25.22 -10.59
C VAL A 267 4.19 23.80 -10.33
N SER A 268 3.54 23.16 -11.31
CA SER A 268 3.09 21.76 -11.17
C SER A 268 4.26 20.81 -10.90
N GLN A 269 5.33 20.93 -11.67
CA GLN A 269 6.51 20.07 -11.57
C GLN A 269 7.30 20.30 -10.28
N CYS A 270 7.45 21.55 -9.84
CA CYS A 270 8.01 21.86 -8.52
C CYS A 270 7.18 21.26 -7.38
N ARG A 271 5.84 21.28 -7.47
CA ARG A 271 4.97 20.64 -6.47
C ARG A 271 5.17 19.12 -6.42
N LEU A 272 5.25 18.45 -7.57
CA LEU A 272 5.52 17.01 -7.65
C LEU A 272 6.90 16.65 -7.10
N LEU A 273 7.92 17.46 -7.39
CA LEU A 273 9.28 17.29 -6.86
C LEU A 273 9.30 17.44 -5.34
N LEU A 274 8.68 18.49 -4.80
CA LEU A 274 8.57 18.69 -3.35
C LEU A 274 7.80 17.55 -2.67
N LYS A 275 6.70 17.07 -3.26
CA LYS A 275 5.93 15.91 -2.78
C LYS A 275 6.80 14.65 -2.73
N SER A 276 7.54 14.38 -3.80
CA SER A 276 8.44 13.24 -3.92
C SER A 276 9.60 13.29 -2.94
N LEU A 277 10.25 14.46 -2.79
CA LEU A 277 11.33 14.68 -1.84
C LEU A 277 10.86 14.55 -0.40
N LYS A 278 9.71 15.17 -0.06
CA LYS A 278 9.11 15.05 1.27
C LYS A 278 8.86 13.59 1.64
N ALA A 279 8.32 12.80 0.71
CA ALA A 279 8.07 11.38 0.93
C ALA A 279 9.38 10.55 1.06
N GLU A 280 10.42 10.89 0.30
CA GLU A 280 11.73 10.22 0.39
C GLU A 280 12.46 10.56 1.71
N ILE A 281 12.45 11.83 2.12
CA ILE A 281 12.99 12.27 3.40
C ILE A 281 12.24 11.56 4.53
N SER A 282 10.91 11.59 4.51
CA SER A 282 10.07 10.94 5.53
C SER A 282 10.34 9.43 5.66
N ARG A 283 10.57 8.74 4.54
CA ARG A 283 10.94 7.33 4.55
C ARG A 283 12.27 7.09 5.27
N ARG A 284 13.28 7.90 4.97
CA ARG A 284 14.63 7.75 5.54
C ARG A 284 14.69 8.15 7.00
N THR A 285 14.05 9.26 7.36
CA THR A 285 14.19 9.86 8.69
C THR A 285 13.24 9.28 9.72
N ILE A 286 12.00 8.95 9.34
CA ILE A 286 10.98 8.50 10.31
C ILE A 286 10.27 7.21 9.92
N LYS A 287 10.60 6.63 8.76
CA LYS A 287 9.84 5.50 8.18
C LYS A 287 8.33 5.79 8.20
N TYR A 288 7.96 6.99 7.75
CA TYR A 288 6.58 7.49 7.78
C TYR A 288 5.96 7.63 9.18
N GLY A 289 6.78 7.82 10.21
CA GLY A 289 6.37 7.96 11.61
C GLY A 289 6.36 6.65 12.38
N GLU A 290 6.83 5.54 11.77
CA GLU A 290 6.82 4.21 12.37
C GLU A 290 8.20 3.75 12.90
N GLY A 291 9.29 4.44 12.52
CA GLY A 291 10.66 4.04 12.83
C GLY A 291 11.40 5.03 13.70
N HIS A 292 11.43 4.84 15.02
CA HIS A 292 12.23 5.67 15.94
C HIS A 292 13.74 5.48 15.71
N TRP A 293 14.18 4.28 15.34
CA TRP A 293 15.57 4.02 14.97
C TRP A 293 16.03 4.84 13.76
N ASN A 294 15.14 5.10 12.80
CA ASN A 294 15.43 5.98 11.67
C ASN A 294 15.67 7.42 12.13
N VAL A 295 14.91 7.87 13.14
CA VAL A 295 15.08 9.21 13.71
C VAL A 295 16.45 9.28 14.34
N LEU A 296 16.77 8.36 15.26
CA LEU A 296 18.05 8.27 15.96
C LEU A 296 19.24 8.23 14.99
N PHE A 297 19.16 7.40 13.96
CA PHE A 297 20.18 7.35 12.92
C PHE A 297 20.32 8.70 12.18
N SER A 298 19.21 9.34 11.85
CA SER A 298 19.23 10.66 11.21
C SER A 298 19.84 11.72 12.10
N LEU A 299 19.66 11.63 13.42
CA LEU A 299 20.35 12.52 14.37
C LEU A 299 21.86 12.38 14.25
N GLY A 300 22.37 11.15 14.33
CA GLY A 300 23.80 10.88 14.23
C GLY A 300 24.38 11.37 12.91
N VAL A 301 23.66 11.19 11.80
CA VAL A 301 24.08 11.71 10.49
C VAL A 301 24.14 13.24 10.47
N VAL A 302 23.12 13.92 11.01
CA VAL A 302 23.12 15.39 11.07
C VAL A 302 24.29 15.90 11.90
N THR A 303 24.52 15.32 13.08
CA THR A 303 25.66 15.67 13.94
C THR A 303 27.00 15.50 13.23
N LEU A 304 27.20 14.37 12.53
CA LEU A 304 28.43 14.13 11.77
C LEU A 304 28.60 15.08 10.58
N LEU A 305 27.51 15.52 9.94
CA LEU A 305 27.59 16.51 8.86
C LEU A 305 27.98 17.89 9.40
N TYR A 306 27.37 18.33 10.51
CA TYR A 306 27.71 19.61 11.12
C TYR A 306 29.13 19.62 11.69
N SER A 307 29.62 18.51 12.26
CA SER A 307 31.00 18.39 12.74
C SER A 307 32.05 18.57 11.64
N LEU A 308 31.73 18.24 10.39
CA LEU A 308 32.61 18.48 9.23
C LEU A 308 32.54 19.93 8.73
N ILE A 309 31.39 20.59 8.93
CA ILE A 309 31.12 21.95 8.48
C ILE A 309 31.78 22.98 9.41
N TYR A 310 31.74 22.77 10.73
CA TYR A 310 32.24 23.76 11.69
C TYR A 310 33.71 24.17 11.51
N PRO A 311 34.66 23.24 11.31
CA PRO A 311 36.07 23.59 11.11
C PRO A 311 36.37 24.47 9.90
N ILE A 312 35.46 24.55 8.91
CA ILE A 312 35.63 25.40 7.72
C ILE A 312 35.63 26.88 8.11
N TRP A 313 34.75 27.28 9.06
CA TRP A 313 34.66 28.66 9.55
C TRP A 313 35.29 28.86 10.93
N GLY A 314 35.44 27.77 11.68
CA GLY A 314 36.21 27.70 12.91
C GLY A 314 35.39 27.72 14.19
N ILE A 315 35.94 27.00 15.16
CA ILE A 315 35.43 26.90 16.51
C ILE A 315 36.51 27.41 17.48
N GLN A 316 36.13 28.19 18.48
CA GLN A 316 37.02 28.70 19.52
C GLN A 316 36.96 27.82 20.76
N GLN A 317 38.13 27.43 21.27
CA GLN A 317 38.31 26.74 22.56
C GLN A 317 39.32 27.54 23.38
N GLY A 318 38.84 28.21 24.44
CA GLY A 318 39.63 29.20 25.18
C GLY A 318 40.13 30.34 24.29
N ASN A 319 41.45 30.50 24.18
CA ASN A 319 42.09 31.53 23.34
C ASN A 319 42.49 31.04 21.94
N LYS A 320 42.24 29.76 21.60
CA LYS A 320 42.63 29.17 20.31
C LYS A 320 41.41 29.02 19.41
N VAL A 321 41.57 29.34 18.12
CA VAL A 321 40.56 29.09 17.09
C VAL A 321 41.00 27.89 16.26
N LEU A 322 40.25 26.80 16.37
CA LEU A 322 40.43 25.56 15.63
C LEU A 322 39.74 25.70 14.27
N ARG A 323 40.51 25.62 13.18
CA ARG A 323 40.04 25.70 11.79
C ARG A 323 40.81 24.71 10.94
N TYR A 324 40.15 24.12 9.96
CA TYR A 324 40.87 23.41 8.90
C TYR A 324 41.66 24.42 8.06
N SER A 325 42.89 24.08 7.73
CA SER A 325 43.72 24.83 6.78
C SER A 325 43.25 24.54 5.35
N VAL A 326 42.00 24.86 5.04
CA VAL A 326 41.45 24.62 3.70
C VAL A 326 41.96 25.72 2.76
N THR A 327 42.86 25.35 1.85
CA THR A 327 43.23 26.19 0.70
C THR A 327 42.45 25.74 -0.53
N LEU A 328 42.00 26.68 -1.36
CA LEU A 328 41.20 26.43 -2.58
C LEU A 328 41.90 25.43 -3.54
N ASN A 329 43.23 25.48 -3.59
CA ASN A 329 44.05 24.55 -4.36
C ASN A 329 44.09 23.13 -3.77
N GLY A 330 44.00 22.98 -2.44
CA GLY A 330 43.93 21.68 -1.75
C GLY A 330 42.60 20.94 -1.98
N ILE A 331 41.49 21.69 -2.11
CA ILE A 331 40.17 21.10 -2.44
C ILE A 331 40.17 20.52 -3.87
N LEU A 332 40.77 21.24 -4.82
CA LEU A 332 40.81 20.85 -6.24
C LEU A 332 41.80 19.71 -6.53
N SER A 333 42.83 19.54 -5.69
CA SER A 333 43.85 18.49 -5.80
C SER A 333 43.51 17.22 -5.01
N GLY A 334 42.50 17.26 -4.13
CA GLY A 334 42.09 16.11 -3.31
C GLY A 334 42.90 15.92 -2.03
N ASP A 335 43.87 16.80 -1.75
CA ASP A 335 44.72 16.76 -0.55
C ASP A 335 44.02 17.45 0.64
N LEU A 336 42.87 16.91 1.06
CA LEU A 336 42.15 17.35 2.25
C LEU A 336 42.65 16.59 3.48
N TYR A 337 43.57 17.17 4.24
CA TYR A 337 43.97 16.63 5.55
C TYR A 337 42.95 17.03 6.61
N ILE A 338 42.21 16.05 7.14
CA ILE A 338 41.30 16.24 8.26
C ILE A 338 42.10 16.03 9.55
N ASP A 339 42.32 17.12 10.28
CA ASP A 339 42.92 17.04 11.62
C ASP A 339 41.92 16.37 12.57
N TRP A 340 42.34 15.23 13.14
CA TRP A 340 41.50 14.42 14.03
C TRP A 340 41.10 15.16 15.30
N GLU A 341 41.98 15.98 15.87
CA GLU A 341 41.69 16.72 17.10
C GLU A 341 40.61 17.78 16.85
N ILE A 342 40.74 18.51 15.73
CA ILE A 342 39.76 19.53 15.32
C ILE A 342 38.40 18.87 15.03
N TRP A 343 38.39 17.73 14.34
CA TRP A 343 37.15 17.05 14.00
C TRP A 343 36.43 16.49 15.23
N VAL A 344 37.14 15.85 16.16
CA VAL A 344 36.55 15.33 17.41
C VAL A 344 35.99 16.45 18.27
N ASN A 345 36.70 17.58 18.41
CA ASN A 345 36.20 18.76 19.11
C ASN A 345 34.94 19.33 18.43
N SER A 346 34.86 19.24 17.10
CA SER A 346 33.69 19.66 16.33
C SER A 346 32.51 18.70 16.47
N ILE A 347 32.75 17.40 16.62
CA ILE A 347 31.70 16.42 16.97
C ILE A 347 31.13 16.74 18.34
N TYR A 348 31.99 16.94 19.34
CA TYR A 348 31.55 17.31 20.69
C TYR A 348 30.73 18.59 20.66
N PHE A 349 31.21 19.64 20.00
CA PHE A 349 30.47 20.91 19.86
C PHE A 349 29.12 20.72 19.16
N SER A 350 29.06 19.92 18.10
CA SER A 350 27.83 19.59 17.37
C SER A 350 26.84 18.84 18.26
N VAL A 351 27.26 17.80 19.00
CA VAL A 351 26.40 17.06 19.96
C VAL A 351 25.81 17.99 21.02
N VAL A 352 26.63 18.89 21.55
CA VAL A 352 26.26 19.87 22.58
C VAL A 352 25.26 20.90 22.03
N THR A 353 25.56 21.50 20.87
CA THR A 353 24.68 22.45 20.18
C THR A 353 23.35 21.82 19.79
N PHE A 354 23.39 20.57 19.33
CA PHE A 354 22.23 19.79 18.93
C PHE A 354 21.29 19.46 20.11
N THR A 355 21.84 19.22 21.30
CA THR A 355 21.06 19.04 22.54
C THR A 355 20.66 20.36 23.20
N THR A 356 21.01 21.50 22.59
CA THR A 356 20.78 22.87 23.11
C THR A 356 21.43 23.15 24.46
N LEU A 357 22.29 22.25 24.94
CA LEU A 357 23.09 22.47 26.14
C LEU A 357 24.21 23.44 25.74
N GLY A 358 24.13 24.71 26.13
CA GLY A 358 25.22 25.64 25.86
C GLY A 358 26.35 25.43 26.87
N TYR A 359 27.37 24.62 26.53
CA TYR A 359 28.61 24.62 27.32
C TYR A 359 29.54 25.73 26.82
N GLY A 360 30.06 26.52 27.76
CA GLY A 360 30.86 27.73 27.47
C GLY A 360 32.33 27.48 27.14
N ASP A 361 32.73 26.21 27.08
CA ASP A 361 34.09 25.75 26.78
C ASP A 361 34.45 25.93 25.29
N ILE A 362 33.46 25.77 24.42
CA ILE A 362 33.64 25.81 22.97
C ILE A 362 32.58 26.71 22.32
N GLN A 363 33.02 27.68 21.51
CA GLN A 363 32.13 28.67 20.89
C GLN A 363 32.35 28.81 19.38
N PRO A 364 31.29 29.01 18.58
CA PRO A 364 31.44 29.20 17.14
C PRO A 364 31.91 30.63 16.83
N VAL A 365 32.82 30.77 15.86
CA VAL A 365 33.38 32.07 15.47
C VAL A 365 32.87 32.49 14.09
N GLY A 366 32.59 33.78 13.92
CA GLY A 366 32.18 34.34 12.62
C GLY A 366 30.89 33.69 12.10
N PHE A 367 30.95 33.16 10.87
CA PHE A 367 29.79 32.56 10.19
C PHE A 367 29.33 31.23 10.82
N ALA A 368 30.21 30.55 11.58
CA ALA A 368 29.85 29.33 12.31
C ALA A 368 28.70 29.57 13.32
N LYS A 369 28.47 30.81 13.75
CA LYS A 369 27.36 31.17 14.65
C LYS A 369 26.00 30.91 14.00
N TYR A 370 25.84 31.22 12.71
CA TYR A 370 24.60 30.98 11.98
C TYR A 370 24.37 29.48 11.74
N ILE A 371 25.46 28.74 11.49
CA ILE A 371 25.45 27.28 11.33
C ILE A 371 25.03 26.60 12.64
N ALA A 372 25.54 27.08 13.78
CA ALA A 372 25.13 26.61 15.10
C ALA A 372 23.66 26.91 15.40
N ALA A 373 23.17 28.10 15.03
CA ALA A 373 21.76 28.42 15.15
C ALA A 373 20.88 27.49 14.30
N SER A 374 21.28 27.18 13.06
CA SER A 374 20.53 26.24 12.21
C SER A 374 20.59 24.80 12.73
N GLU A 375 21.73 24.36 13.27
CA GLU A 375 21.85 23.04 13.90
C GLU A 375 20.91 22.91 15.10
N ALA A 376 20.88 23.92 15.98
CA ALA A 376 20.03 23.91 17.15
C ALA A 376 18.53 23.80 16.77
N VAL A 377 18.08 24.52 15.75
CA VAL A 377 16.69 24.44 15.25
C VAL A 377 16.37 23.06 14.68
N ILE A 378 17.27 22.49 13.89
CA ILE A 378 17.10 21.15 13.31
C ILE A 378 17.13 20.08 14.40
N GLY A 379 18.03 20.20 15.38
CA GLY A 379 18.15 19.28 16.50
C GLY A 379 16.91 19.27 17.38
N ALA A 380 16.42 20.44 17.77
CA ALA A 380 15.17 20.57 18.51
C ALA A 380 13.98 19.95 17.75
N SER A 381 13.91 20.18 16.43
CA SER A 381 12.85 19.63 15.58
C SER A 381 12.90 18.10 15.51
N LEU A 382 14.10 17.52 15.35
CA LEU A 382 14.28 16.08 15.30
C LEU A 382 14.08 15.41 16.66
N MET A 383 14.42 16.07 17.76
CA MET A 383 14.08 15.61 19.12
C MET A 383 12.57 15.56 19.33
N ALA A 384 11.86 16.63 18.98
CA ALA A 384 10.40 16.65 19.05
C ALA A 384 9.79 15.51 18.22
N LEU A 385 10.35 15.25 17.05
CA LEU A 385 9.93 14.15 16.18
C LEU A 385 10.23 12.76 16.79
N LEU A 386 11.38 12.58 17.44
CA LEU A 386 11.72 11.35 18.15
C LEU A 386 10.72 11.07 19.26
N VAL A 387 10.40 12.08 20.08
CA VAL A 387 9.41 12.00 21.15
C VAL A 387 8.03 11.67 20.57
N PHE A 388 7.63 12.31 19.47
CA PHE A 388 6.37 12.01 18.78
C PHE A 388 6.29 10.55 18.31
N VAL A 389 7.35 10.04 17.67
CA VAL A 389 7.38 8.65 17.17
C VAL A 389 7.39 7.64 18.32
N LEU A 390 8.10 7.92 19.41
CA LEU A 390 8.09 7.08 20.62
C LEU A 390 6.72 7.10 21.30
N GLY A 391 6.11 8.28 21.45
CA GLY A 391 4.78 8.44 22.03
C GLY A 391 3.71 7.72 21.25
N ARG A 392 3.75 7.81 19.90
CA ARG A 392 2.87 7.03 19.04
C ARG A 392 3.04 5.52 19.21
N ARG A 393 4.17 5.01 19.68
CA ARG A 393 4.40 3.57 19.87
C ARG A 393 3.98 3.07 21.24
N ALA A 394 4.05 3.92 22.27
CA ALA A 394 3.63 3.57 23.62
C ALA A 394 2.10 3.42 23.76
N THR A 395 1.34 3.97 22.80
CA THR A 395 -0.13 3.92 22.77
C THR A 395 -0.71 2.72 21.99
N TRP A 396 0.11 1.74 21.58
CA TRP A 396 -0.36 0.51 20.92
C TRP A 396 -0.07 -0.73 21.73
#